data_AF-A0A954HFQ0-F1
#
_entry.id   AF-A0A954HFQ0-F1
#
_cell.length_a   1.000
_cell.length_b   1.000
_cell.length_c   1.000
_cell.angle_alpha   90.00
_cell.angle_beta   90.00
_cell.angle_gamma   90.00
#
_symmetry.space_group_name_H-M   'P 1'
#
loop_
_entity.id
_entity.type
_entity.pdbx_description
1 polymer ?
#
loop_
_entity_poly.entity_id
_entity_poly.type
_entity_poly.pdbx_seq_one_letter_code
_entity_poly.pdbx_strand_id
1 'polypeptide(L)'
;EPGTLEFFLVERYLLFTMRSGELCYGQVHHTPYPLQSAEVLKCDNAMLRLDGVPERPQPPEHIGYVEGVDVDVFALKRVRQ
;
A
#
# COMPACT_ATOMS: atom_id res chain seq x y z
N GLU A 1 -15.51 -2.23 0.40
CA GLU A 1 -16.44 -1.08 0.28
C GLU A 1 -15.96 0.14 1.06
N PRO A 2 -16.22 1.37 0.60
CA PRO A 2 -15.92 2.59 1.34
C PRO A 2 -16.42 2.54 2.79
N GLY A 3 -15.57 2.93 3.73
CA GLY A 3 -15.89 2.89 5.17
C GLY A 3 -15.56 1.58 5.88
N THR A 4 -15.15 0.53 5.17
CA THR A 4 -14.61 -0.70 5.77
C THR A 4 -13.12 -0.57 6.10
N LEU A 5 -12.64 -1.38 7.06
CA LEU A 5 -11.21 -1.45 7.37
C LEU A 5 -10.38 -1.90 6.16
N GLU A 6 -10.84 -2.90 5.43
CA GLU A 6 -10.15 -3.39 4.22
C GLU A 6 -9.99 -2.26 3.20
N PHE A 7 -11.06 -1.53 2.88
CA PHE A 7 -10.99 -0.39 1.97
C PHE A 7 -9.99 0.66 2.45
N PHE A 8 -9.97 0.96 3.75
CA PHE A 8 -9.01 1.90 4.33
C PHE A 8 -7.55 1.42 4.19
N LEU A 9 -7.29 0.12 4.35
CA LEU A 9 -5.93 -0.43 4.28
C LEU A 9 -5.39 -0.54 2.85
N VAL A 10 -6.25 -0.83 1.86
CA VAL A 10 -5.81 -1.20 0.51
C VAL A 10 -5.98 -0.11 -0.54
N GLU A 11 -6.99 0.75 -0.44
CA GLU A 11 -7.28 1.72 -1.48
C GLU A 11 -6.32 2.91 -1.43
N ARG A 12 -5.50 3.07 -2.48
CA ARG A 12 -4.43 4.07 -2.54
C ARG A 12 -4.46 4.83 -3.85
N TYR A 13 -5.20 5.94 -3.87
CA TYR A 13 -5.37 6.77 -5.07
C TYR A 13 -4.34 7.91 -5.21
N LEU A 14 -3.45 8.08 -4.23
CA LEU A 14 -2.37 9.08 -4.26
C LEU A 14 -1.05 8.42 -3.89
N LEU A 15 0.00 8.75 -4.64
CA LEU A 15 1.38 8.43 -4.31
C LEU A 15 2.12 9.72 -3.97
N PHE A 16 2.80 9.74 -2.82
CA PHE A 16 3.63 10.88 -2.41
C PHE A 16 5.11 10.56 -2.62
N THR A 17 5.87 11.55 -3.05
CA THR A 17 7.32 11.42 -3.23
C THR A 17 8.02 12.76 -3.04
N MET A 18 9.31 12.71 -2.74
CA MET A 18 10.19 13.87 -2.86
C MET A 18 10.80 13.90 -4.26
N ARG A 19 10.76 15.05 -4.93
CA ARG A 19 11.43 15.27 -6.22
C ARG A 19 12.18 16.59 -6.15
N SER A 20 13.51 16.52 -6.31
CA SER A 20 14.39 17.70 -6.22
C SER A 20 14.20 18.53 -4.94
N GLY A 21 13.97 17.85 -3.81
CA GLY A 21 13.73 18.51 -2.52
C GLY A 21 12.31 19.05 -2.32
N GLU A 22 11.42 18.93 -3.29
CA GLU A 22 10.02 19.36 -3.17
C GLU A 22 9.09 18.15 -2.95
N LEU A 23 8.13 18.29 -2.04
CA LEU A 23 7.07 17.32 -1.84
C LEU A 23 6.09 17.35 -3.01
N CYS A 24 5.98 16.22 -3.69
CA CYS A 24 5.08 16.02 -4.81
C CYS A 24 4.07 14.91 -4.51
N TYR A 25 2.94 14.95 -5.21
CA TYR A 25 1.97 13.87 -5.25
C TYR A 25 1.62 13.51 -6.70
N GLY A 26 1.40 12.23 -6.97
CA GLY A 26 0.83 11.72 -8.21
C GLY A 26 -0.54 11.11 -7.92
N GLN A 27 -1.48 11.27 -8.85
CA GLN A 27 -2.74 10.54 -8.78
C GLN A 27 -2.55 9.16 -9.38
N VAL A 28 -3.09 8.17 -8.70
CA VAL A 28 -3.13 6.77 -9.12
C VAL A 28 -4.60 6.44 -9.35
N HIS A 29 -4.96 6.09 -10.58
CA HIS A 29 -6.31 5.64 -10.90
C HIS A 29 -6.29 4.14 -11.16
N HIS A 30 -7.20 3.46 -10.51
CA HIS A 30 -7.48 2.04 -10.71
C HIS A 30 -8.93 1.79 -10.30
N THR A 31 -9.53 0.72 -10.80
CA THR A 31 -10.78 0.21 -10.21
C THR A 31 -10.51 -0.23 -8.77
N PRO A 32 -11.52 -0.22 -7.87
CA PRO A 32 -11.35 -0.78 -6.53
C PRO A 32 -10.67 -2.14 -6.57
N TYR A 33 -9.74 -2.38 -5.64
CA TYR A 33 -8.94 -3.60 -5.65
C TYR A 33 -9.83 -4.84 -5.48
N PRO A 34 -9.80 -5.81 -6.41
CA PRO A 34 -10.60 -7.03 -6.31
C PRO A 34 -9.95 -7.99 -5.31
N LEU A 35 -10.05 -7.70 -4.01
CA LEU A 35 -9.46 -8.51 -2.96
C LEU A 35 -9.96 -9.95 -3.00
N GLN A 36 -9.03 -10.87 -2.81
CA GLN A 36 -9.27 -12.31 -2.78
C GLN A 36 -8.86 -12.87 -1.42
N SER A 37 -9.51 -13.96 -1.02
CA SER A 37 -9.06 -14.74 0.14
C SER A 37 -7.65 -15.27 -0.10
N ALA A 38 -6.81 -15.22 0.93
CA ALA A 38 -5.44 -15.70 0.86
C ALA A 38 -5.06 -16.44 2.14
N GLU A 39 -4.14 -17.38 1.99
CA GLU A 39 -3.53 -18.13 3.08
C GLU A 39 -2.03 -17.82 3.11
N VAL A 40 -1.51 -17.55 4.31
CA VAL A 40 -0.07 -17.33 4.50
C VAL A 40 0.60 -18.68 4.70
N LEU A 41 1.26 -19.17 3.65
CA LEU A 41 2.04 -20.41 3.71
C LEU A 41 3.37 -20.23 4.46
N LYS A 42 3.98 -19.04 4.33
CA LYS A 42 5.22 -18.66 5.01
C LYS A 42 5.30 -17.14 5.10
N CYS A 43 5.74 -16.63 6.25
CA CYS A 43 6.02 -15.20 6.48
C CYS A 43 7.36 -15.08 7.22
N ASP A 44 8.24 -14.22 6.73
CA ASP A 44 9.54 -13.93 7.36
C ASP A 44 9.62 -12.44 7.66
N ASN A 45 9.93 -12.11 8.91
CA ASN A 45 10.00 -10.75 9.42
C ASN A 45 11.42 -10.15 9.34
N ALA A 46 12.36 -10.79 8.64
CA ALA A 46 13.74 -10.32 8.52
C ALA A 46 13.84 -8.86 8.02
N MET A 47 12.95 -8.41 7.12
CA MET A 47 12.93 -7.01 6.65
C MET A 47 12.58 -6.01 7.74
N LEU A 48 11.71 -6.37 8.68
CA LEU A 48 11.38 -5.52 9.84
C LEU A 48 12.62 -5.31 10.69
N ARG A 49 13.36 -6.39 10.99
CA ARG A 49 14.62 -6.32 11.74
C ARG A 49 15.67 -5.45 11.05
N LEU A 50 15.81 -5.58 9.73
CA LEU A 50 16.76 -4.77 8.96
C LEU A 50 16.42 -3.27 9.00
N ASP A 51 15.14 -2.93 9.17
CA ASP A 51 14.66 -1.55 9.28
C ASP A 51 14.56 -1.07 10.75
N GLY A 52 15.08 -1.85 11.71
CA GLY A 52 15.02 -1.53 13.13
C GLY A 52 13.61 -1.63 13.76
N VAL A 53 12.66 -2.22 13.04
CA VAL A 53 11.31 -2.48 13.53
C VAL A 53 11.30 -3.78 14.34
N PRO A 54 10.78 -3.78 15.58
CA PRO A 54 10.73 -4.99 16.40
C PRO A 54 9.94 -6.11 15.71
N GLU A 55 10.54 -7.30 15.66
CA GLU A 55 9.86 -8.50 15.16
C GLU A 55 8.66 -8.83 16.08
N ARG A 56 7.54 -9.19 15.47
CA ARG A 56 6.39 -9.78 16.18
C ARG A 56 6.39 -11.29 15.94
N PRO A 57 6.31 -12.12 17.00
CA PRO A 57 6.24 -13.58 16.84
C PRO A 57 4.88 -14.06 16.33
N GLN A 58 3.86 -13.20 16.32
CA GLN A 58 2.51 -13.54 15.86
C GLN A 58 2.41 -13.50 14.33
N PRO A 59 1.50 -14.29 13.73
CA PRO A 59 1.16 -14.14 12.32
C PRO A 59 0.57 -12.75 12.03
N PRO A 60 0.55 -12.30 10.76
CA PRO A 60 -0.08 -11.04 10.38
C PRO A 60 -1.53 -10.96 10.86
N GLU A 61 -1.93 -9.81 11.44
CA GLU A 61 -3.31 -9.58 11.88
C GLU A 61 -4.29 -9.41 10.71
N HIS A 62 -3.78 -9.11 9.52
CA HIS A 62 -4.55 -8.93 8.30
C HIS A 62 -3.75 -9.46 7.10
N ILE A 63 -4.44 -10.12 6.17
CA ILE A 63 -3.87 -10.67 4.94
C ILE A 63 -4.77 -10.19 3.79
N GLY A 64 -4.17 -9.66 2.74
CA GLY A 64 -4.88 -9.26 1.53
C GLY A 64 -4.10 -9.68 0.30
N TYR A 65 -4.80 -10.18 -0.71
CA TYR A 65 -4.22 -10.57 -1.99
C TYR A 65 -5.06 -10.02 -3.13
N VAL A 66 -4.36 -9.59 -4.18
CA VAL A 66 -4.92 -9.21 -5.46
C VAL A 66 -3.98 -9.79 -6.52
N GLU A 67 -4.51 -10.59 -7.44
CA GLU A 67 -3.74 -11.14 -8.57
C GLU A 67 -3.05 -10.03 -9.38
N GLY A 68 -3.78 -8.95 -9.64
CA GLY A 68 -3.30 -7.73 -10.28
C GLY A 68 -4.43 -6.74 -10.52
N VAL A 69 -4.08 -5.48 -10.75
CA VAL A 69 -5.01 -4.45 -11.22
C VAL A 69 -4.29 -3.56 -12.23
N ASP A 70 -4.99 -3.15 -13.27
CA ASP A 70 -4.48 -2.14 -14.19
C ASP A 70 -4.49 -0.78 -13.49
N VAL A 71 -3.37 -0.06 -13.62
CA VAL A 71 -3.15 1.22 -12.94
C VAL A 71 -2.69 2.27 -13.92
N ASP A 72 -3.35 3.42 -13.88
CA ASP A 72 -2.88 4.65 -14.51
C ASP A 72 -2.20 5.54 -13.46
N VAL A 73 -0.93 5.87 -13.69
CA VAL A 73 -0.16 6.80 -12.83
C VAL A 73 0.02 8.12 -13.57
N PHE A 74 -0.60 9.17 -13.06
CA PHE A 74 -0.55 10.50 -13.67
C PHE A 74 0.69 11.30 -13.25
N ALA A 75 1.00 12.35 -14.02
CA ALA A 75 2.13 13.23 -13.78
C ALA A 75 2.10 13.83 -12.36
N LEU A 76 3.29 13.90 -11.75
CA LEU A 76 3.48 14.47 -10.42
C LEU A 76 3.12 15.96 -10.39
N LYS A 77 2.41 16.35 -9.34
CA LYS A 77 2.05 17.72 -8.98
C LYS A 77 2.71 18.09 -7.66
N ARG A 78 3.13 19.34 -7.52
CA ARG A 78 3.63 19.84 -6.23
C ARG A 78 2.49 19.92 -5.22
N VAL A 79 2.75 19.50 -3.98
CA VAL A 79 1.84 19.78 -2.87
C VAL A 79 1.94 21.28 -2.58
N ARG A 80 0.83 22.00 -2.72
CA ARG A 80 0.78 23.40 -2.28
C ARG A 80 0.65 23.39 -0.76
N GLN A 81 1.64 23.98 -0.09
CA GLN A 81 1.59 24.25 1.35
C GLN A 81 0.73 25.48 1.62
#